data_AF-G3IJU3-F1
#
_entry.id   AF-G3IJU3-F1
#
_cell.length_a   1.000
_cell.length_b   1.000
_cell.length_c   1.000
_cell.angle_alpha   90.00
_cell.angle_beta   90.00
_cell.angle_gamma   90.00
#
_symmetry.space_group_name_H-M   'P 1'
#
loop_
_entity.id
_entity.type
_entity.pdbx_description
1 polymer ?
#
loop_
_entity_poly.entity_id
_entity_poly.type
_entity_poly.pdbx_seq_one_letter_code
_entity_poly.pdbx_strand_id
1 'polypeptide(L)'
;MATLGPHRVKTEPPVKLEKHLHSARSEEGRLYYDGEWYIRGQTICIDKKDECPTSAVITTINHDEVWFKRPDGSKSKLYISQLQKGKYSIKHS
;
A
#
# COMPACT_ATOMS: atom_id res chain seq x y z
N MET A 1 33.02 -14.65 -42.30
CA MET A 1 32.68 -14.90 -40.88
C MET A 1 31.94 -13.67 -40.37
N ALA A 2 30.70 -13.83 -39.87
CA ALA A 2 29.80 -12.72 -39.56
C ALA A 2 30.15 -12.05 -38.22
N THR A 3 30.04 -10.72 -38.20
CA THR A 3 30.09 -9.83 -37.03
C THR A 3 28.81 -9.94 -36.19
N LEU A 4 28.89 -9.85 -34.86
CA LEU A 4 27.83 -9.29 -34.00
C LEU A 4 28.46 -8.76 -32.69
N GLY A 5 28.30 -7.46 -32.45
CA GLY A 5 28.40 -6.83 -31.13
C GLY A 5 27.04 -6.85 -30.38
N PRO A 6 26.81 -5.96 -29.40
CA PRO A 6 26.86 -6.26 -27.97
C PRO A 6 25.49 -6.13 -27.26
N HIS A 7 25.31 -6.68 -26.05
CA HIS A 7 24.44 -6.09 -25.01
C HIS A 7 24.66 -6.69 -23.61
N ARG A 8 24.89 -5.81 -22.62
CA ARG A 8 24.84 -6.11 -21.18
C ARG A 8 23.45 -6.61 -20.83
N VAL A 9 23.36 -7.86 -20.41
CA VAL A 9 22.20 -8.37 -19.68
C VAL A 9 22.71 -9.27 -18.59
N LYS A 10 22.58 -8.82 -17.34
CA LYS A 10 22.39 -9.70 -16.19
C LYS A 10 21.96 -8.85 -14.99
N THR A 11 20.66 -8.72 -14.80
CA THR A 11 19.83 -9.59 -13.93
C THR A 11 19.70 -8.92 -12.58
N GLU A 12 18.81 -7.93 -12.52
CA GLU A 12 18.17 -7.61 -11.25
C GLU A 12 17.36 -8.87 -10.86
N PRO A 13 17.60 -9.45 -9.67
CA PRO A 13 16.75 -10.54 -9.22
C PRO A 13 15.33 -9.98 -9.09
N PRO A 14 14.30 -10.64 -9.65
CA PRO A 14 12.93 -10.34 -9.25
C PRO A 14 12.87 -10.76 -7.79
N VAL A 15 12.99 -9.77 -6.89
CA VAL A 15 12.80 -9.97 -5.46
C VAL A 15 11.46 -10.65 -5.34
N LYS A 16 11.53 -11.88 -4.86
CA LYS A 16 10.42 -12.78 -4.62
C LYS A 16 9.35 -11.98 -3.90
N LEU A 17 8.32 -11.53 -4.62
CA LEU A 17 7.14 -10.97 -4.01
C LEU A 17 6.42 -12.17 -3.42
N GLU A 18 6.88 -12.55 -2.23
CA GLU A 18 6.18 -13.45 -1.34
C GLU A 18 4.73 -12.97 -1.33
N LYS A 19 3.85 -13.93 -1.63
CA LYS A 19 2.46 -13.75 -2.04
C LYS A 19 1.64 -13.17 -0.88
N HIS A 20 1.89 -11.92 -0.50
CA HIS A 20 0.92 -11.17 0.25
C HIS A 20 -0.29 -11.07 -0.68
N LEU A 21 -1.44 -11.57 -0.23
CA LEU A 21 -2.69 -11.52 -0.99
C LEU A 21 -2.97 -10.08 -1.47
N HIS A 22 -2.49 -9.09 -0.71
CA HIS A 22 -2.50 -7.68 -1.07
C HIS A 22 -1.10 -7.08 -0.95
N SER A 23 -0.65 -6.40 -2.01
CA SER A 23 0.63 -5.70 -2.00
C SER A 23 0.50 -4.38 -1.25
N ALA A 24 0.84 -4.36 0.04
CA ALA A 24 0.82 -3.16 0.87
C ALA A 24 2.20 -2.81 1.41
N ARG A 25 2.64 -1.56 1.25
CA ARG A 25 3.91 -1.02 1.78
C ARG A 25 3.80 0.49 1.95
N SER A 26 4.62 1.08 2.79
CA SER A 26 4.76 2.54 2.83
C SER A 26 6.12 2.94 2.28
N GLU A 27 6.19 4.07 1.59
CA GLU A 27 7.41 4.60 0.98
C GLU A 27 7.33 6.13 0.89
N GLU A 28 8.35 6.83 1.39
CA GLU A 28 8.45 8.30 1.31
C GLU A 28 7.20 9.07 1.80
N GLY A 29 6.51 8.56 2.83
CA GLY A 29 5.27 9.16 3.33
C GLY A 29 4.05 8.95 2.41
N ARG A 30 4.13 7.98 1.51
CA ARG A 30 3.05 7.48 0.66
C ARG A 30 2.77 6.02 1.00
N LEU A 31 1.53 5.61 0.94
CA LEU A 31 1.10 4.24 1.18
C LEU A 31 0.82 3.60 -0.17
N TYR A 32 1.48 2.51 -0.49
CA TYR A 32 1.15 1.66 -1.62
C TYR A 32 0.21 0.55 -1.15
N TYR A 33 -0.89 0.36 -1.86
CA TYR A 33 -1.80 -0.76 -1.62
C TYR A 33 -2.40 -1.23 -2.95
N ASP A 34 -2.25 -2.51 -3.26
CA ASP A 34 -2.90 -3.22 -4.37
C ASP A 34 -2.63 -2.59 -5.76
N GLY A 35 -1.47 -1.95 -5.95
CA GLY A 35 -1.13 -1.26 -7.21
C GLY A 35 -1.22 0.26 -7.15
N GLU A 36 -1.93 0.79 -6.16
CA GLU A 36 -2.25 2.22 -6.06
C GLU A 36 -1.42 2.91 -4.97
N TRP A 37 -1.08 4.18 -5.22
CA TRP A 37 -0.39 5.04 -4.27
C TRP A 37 -1.33 6.03 -3.61
N TYR A 38 -1.31 6.04 -2.29
CA TYR A 38 -2.11 6.90 -1.43
C TYR A 38 -1.21 7.89 -0.70
N ILE A 39 -1.65 9.13 -0.61
CA ILE A 39 -0.86 10.21 0.01
C ILE A 39 -1.52 10.77 1.27
N ARG A 40 -0.71 11.39 2.13
CA ARG A 40 -1.23 12.13 3.29
C ARG A 40 -2.16 13.26 2.82
N GLY A 41 -3.33 13.36 3.46
CA GLY A 41 -4.38 14.32 3.14
C GLY A 41 -5.45 13.77 2.19
N GLN A 42 -5.27 12.55 1.66
CA GLN A 42 -6.23 11.92 0.77
C GLN A 42 -7.34 11.21 1.55
N THR A 43 -8.58 11.34 1.07
CA THR A 43 -9.71 10.56 1.56
C THR A 43 -9.69 9.17 0.96
N ILE A 44 -9.78 8.15 1.81
CA ILE A 44 -9.83 6.74 1.46
C ILE A 44 -11.02 6.07 2.13
N CYS A 45 -11.51 4.99 1.54
CA CYS A 45 -12.46 4.09 2.17
C CYS A 45 -11.71 2.89 2.72
N ILE A 46 -11.86 2.66 4.02
CA ILE A 46 -11.25 1.54 4.73
C ILE A 46 -12.34 0.50 4.94
N ASP A 47 -12.19 -0.63 4.26
CA ASP A 47 -13.03 -1.80 4.39
C ASP A 47 -12.38 -2.79 5.37
N LYS A 48 -13.21 -3.41 6.21
CA LYS A 48 -12.79 -4.44 7.14
C LYS A 48 -13.79 -5.57 6.98
N LYS A 49 -13.29 -6.80 6.89
CA LYS A 49 -14.07 -8.00 6.55
C LYS A 49 -15.37 -8.20 7.35
N ASP A 50 -15.47 -7.63 8.56
CA ASP A 50 -16.59 -7.77 9.49
C ASP A 50 -17.30 -6.43 9.81
N GLU A 51 -16.97 -5.32 9.13
CA GLU A 51 -17.48 -3.98 9.46
C GLU A 51 -17.79 -3.19 8.19
N CYS A 52 -18.70 -2.22 8.28
CA CYS A 52 -19.01 -1.36 7.15
C CYS A 52 -17.78 -0.57 6.69
N PRO A 53 -17.56 -0.42 5.37
CA PRO A 53 -16.49 0.42 4.85
C PRO A 53 -16.66 1.83 5.37
N THR A 54 -15.60 2.36 5.97
CA THR A 54 -15.62 3.68 6.61
C THR A 54 -14.70 4.62 5.84
N SER A 55 -15.22 5.78 5.45
CA SER A 55 -14.42 6.84 4.86
C SER A 55 -13.53 7.51 5.91
N ALA A 56 -12.28 7.77 5.57
CA ALA A 56 -11.32 8.43 6.43
C ALA A 56 -10.24 9.14 5.62
N VAL A 57 -9.64 10.18 6.19
CA VAL A 57 -8.56 10.93 5.58
C VAL A 57 -7.23 10.45 6.14
N ILE A 58 -6.27 10.12 5.27
CA ILE A 58 -4.91 9.78 5.71
C ILE A 58 -4.27 11.00 6.37
N THR A 59 -3.89 10.87 7.63
CA THR A 59 -3.27 11.96 8.40
C THR A 59 -1.78 11.78 8.59
N THR A 60 -1.29 10.54 8.64
CA THR A 60 0.15 10.25 8.78
C THR A 60 0.44 8.89 8.17
N ILE A 61 1.55 8.74 7.47
CA ILE A 61 2.01 7.46 6.93
C ILE A 61 3.40 7.22 7.53
N ASN A 62 3.52 6.16 8.33
CA ASN A 62 4.79 5.65 8.85
C ASN A 62 5.16 4.36 8.12
N HIS A 63 6.39 3.88 8.38
CA HIS A 63 6.93 2.66 7.76
C HIS A 63 6.00 1.44 7.95
N ASP A 64 5.55 1.19 9.19
CA ASP A 64 4.77 -0.01 9.54
C ASP A 64 3.28 0.27 9.80
N GLU A 65 2.90 1.54 9.93
CA GLU A 65 1.53 1.95 10.27
C GLU A 65 1.10 3.26 9.62
N VAL A 66 -0.19 3.38 9.35
CA VAL A 66 -0.81 4.54 8.71
C VAL A 66 -1.93 5.03 9.61
N TRP A 67 -1.91 6.33 9.91
CA TRP A 67 -2.93 7.00 10.67
C TRP A 67 -3.94 7.65 9.74
N PHE A 68 -5.21 7.46 10.06
CA PHE A 68 -6.33 8.03 9.34
C PHE A 68 -7.30 8.66 10.33
N LYS A 69 -7.99 9.70 9.88
CA LYS A 69 -9.00 10.44 10.65
C LYS A 69 -10.35 10.27 9.98
N ARG A 70 -11.32 9.73 10.71
CA ARG A 70 -12.69 9.57 10.26
C ARG A 70 -13.44 10.91 10.25
N PRO A 71 -14.57 11.05 9.53
CA PRO A 71 -15.36 12.28 9.51
C PRO A 71 -15.91 12.68 10.88
N ASP A 72 -16.12 11.71 11.77
CA ASP A 72 -16.49 11.93 13.19
C ASP A 72 -15.37 12.54 14.04
N GLY A 73 -14.18 12.74 13.48
CA GLY A 73 -13.03 13.33 14.17
C GLY A 73 -12.16 12.31 14.88
N SER A 74 -12.59 11.05 14.99
CA SER A 74 -11.77 9.98 15.57
C SER A 74 -10.55 9.70 14.70
N LYS A 75 -9.40 9.52 15.35
CA LYS A 75 -8.17 9.08 14.70
C LYS A 75 -7.96 7.61 15.00
N SER A 76 -7.69 6.84 13.96
CA SER A 76 -7.42 5.42 14.04
C SER A 76 -6.16 5.11 13.24
N LYS A 77 -5.51 4.00 13.58
CA LYS A 77 -4.31 3.55 12.88
C LYS A 77 -4.50 2.19 12.25
N LEU A 78 -3.79 1.98 11.15
CA LEU A 78 -3.82 0.77 10.34
C LEU A 78 -2.39 0.29 10.15
N TYR A 79 -2.11 -0.95 10.52
CA TYR A 79 -0.78 -1.52 10.26
C TYR A 79 -0.69 -2.05 8.82
N ILE A 80 0.44 -1.81 8.16
CA ILE A 80 0.71 -2.32 6.81
C ILE A 80 0.55 -3.85 6.77
N SER A 81 1.00 -4.53 7.82
CA SER A 81 0.84 -5.99 7.95
C SER A 81 -0.63 -6.47 7.97
N GLN A 82 -1.58 -5.61 8.36
CA GLN A 82 -3.01 -5.95 8.35
C GLN A 82 -3.61 -5.80 6.95
N LEU A 83 -3.11 -4.84 6.16
CA LEU A 83 -3.42 -4.72 4.73
C LEU A 83 -2.89 -5.93 3.96
N GLN A 84 -1.61 -6.26 4.18
CA GLN A 84 -0.95 -7.41 3.55
C GLN A 84 -1.66 -8.75 3.83
N LYS A 85 -2.23 -8.89 5.03
CA LYS A 85 -3.01 -10.08 5.45
C LYS A 85 -4.45 -10.07 4.93
N GLY A 86 -4.91 -9.00 4.29
CA GLY A 86 -6.29 -8.84 3.83
C GLY A 86 -7.31 -8.72 4.98
N LYS A 87 -6.86 -8.34 6.19
CA LYS A 87 -7.79 -8.04 7.30
C LYS A 87 -8.52 -6.72 7.09
N TYR A 88 -7.80 -5.78 6.50
CA TYR A 88 -8.33 -4.49 6.07
C TYR A 88 -7.99 -4.32 4.60
N SER A 89 -8.87 -3.66 3.87
CA SER A 89 -8.64 -3.21 2.51
C SER A 89 -8.84 -1.71 2.44
N ILE A 90 -8.08 -1.02 1.59
CA ILE A 90 -8.29 0.39 1.32
C ILE A 90 -8.61 0.61 -0.15
N LYS A 91 -9.46 1.59 -0.42
CA LYS A 91 -9.88 1.99 -1.76
C LYS A 91 -9.95 3.51 -1.82
N HIS A 92 -9.83 4.08 -3.01
CA HIS A 92 -10.19 5.48 -3.22
C HIS A 92 -11.70 5.67 -2.94
N SER A 93 -12.03 6.70 -2.16
CA SER A 93 -13.41 7.11 -1.86
C SER A 93 -13.98 7.99 -2.96
#